data_AF-A0A5D0NEW6-F1
#
_entry.id   AF-A0A5D0NEW6-F1
#
_cell.length_a   1.000
_cell.length_b   1.000
_cell.length_c   1.000
_cell.angle_alpha   90.00
_cell.angle_beta   90.00
_cell.angle_gamma   90.00
#
_symmetry.space_group_name_H-M   'P 1'
#
loop_
_entity.id
_entity.type
_entity.pdbx_description
1 polymer ?
#
loop_
_entity_poly.entity_id
_entity_poly.type
_entity_poly.pdbx_seq_one_letter_code
_entity_poly.pdbx_strand_id
1 'polypeptide(L)'
;MGQASLTGVRRKVRVRYLDWRTAWERDTAVGHLETLALALERRGWRCVRTYEPEIVQVRLPLLRVYGGEMAVTLCVLALPGGAWGLHEAARGRSGLLCLCGGEAAEVVDGFLRCRSRA
;
A
#
# COMPACT_ATOMS: atom_id res chain seq x y z
N MET A 1 -24.80 -12.41 -25.87
CA MET A 1 -24.73 -11.51 -24.69
C MET A 1 -24.29 -12.21 -23.38
N GLY A 2 -23.58 -13.35 -23.40
CA GLY A 2 -23.27 -14.12 -22.17
C GLY A 2 -21.84 -13.98 -21.59
N GLN A 3 -20.88 -13.48 -22.37
CA GLN A 3 -19.46 -13.46 -21.94
C GLN A 3 -19.10 -12.29 -21.01
N ALA A 4 -19.69 -11.10 -21.21
CA ALA A 4 -19.40 -9.92 -20.40
C ALA A 4 -19.79 -10.08 -18.91
N SER A 5 -20.89 -10.81 -18.64
CA SER A 5 -21.33 -11.10 -17.27
C SER A 5 -20.35 -12.02 -16.53
N LEU A 6 -19.76 -12.99 -17.22
CA LEU A 6 -18.81 -13.94 -16.62
C LEU A 6 -17.48 -13.28 -16.26
N THR A 7 -16.99 -12.34 -17.08
CA THR A 7 -15.79 -11.54 -16.78
C THR A 7 -16.01 -10.64 -15.57
N GLY A 8 -17.19 -10.04 -15.45
CA GLY A 8 -17.56 -9.20 -14.30
C GLY A 8 -17.61 -9.98 -12.98
N VAL A 9 -18.21 -11.18 -12.99
CA VAL A 9 -18.27 -12.05 -11.81
C VAL A 9 -16.87 -12.53 -11.42
N ARG A 10 -16.05 -13.00 -12.37
CA ARG A 10 -14.66 -13.42 -12.11
C ARG A 10 -13.83 -12.29 -11.52
N ARG A 11 -14.00 -11.06 -12.02
CA ARG A 11 -13.32 -9.87 -11.48
C ARG A 11 -13.73 -9.60 -10.02
N LYS A 12 -15.03 -9.66 -9.70
CA LYS A 12 -15.53 -9.43 -8.33
C LYS A 12 -15.03 -10.49 -7.35
N VAL A 13 -15.06 -11.77 -7.73
CA VAL A 13 -14.54 -12.88 -6.92
C VAL A 13 -13.04 -12.69 -6.66
N ARG A 14 -12.27 -12.32 -7.69
CA ARG A 14 -10.84 -12.04 -7.56
C ARG A 14 -10.56 -10.87 -6.61
N VAL A 15 -11.30 -9.77 -6.71
CA VAL A 15 -11.14 -8.63 -5.80
C VAL A 15 -11.43 -9.04 -4.36
N ARG A 16 -12.54 -9.74 -4.11
CA ARG A 16 -12.89 -10.23 -2.77
C ARG A 16 -11.84 -11.16 -2.18
N TYR A 17 -11.28 -12.06 -2.99
CA TYR A 17 -10.18 -12.93 -2.57
C TYR A 17 -8.94 -12.13 -2.16
N LEU A 18 -8.55 -11.12 -2.93
CA LEU A 18 -7.39 -10.28 -2.61
C LEU A 18 -7.63 -9.39 -1.38
N ASP A 19 -8.86 -8.89 -1.20
CA ASP A 19 -9.22 -8.11 -0.01
C ASP A 19 -9.18 -9.02 1.24
N TRP A 20 -9.70 -10.23 1.14
CA TRP A 20 -9.60 -11.25 2.19
C TRP A 20 -8.14 -11.57 2.52
N ARG A 21 -7.28 -11.80 1.53
CA ARG A 21 -5.85 -12.03 1.75
C ARG A 21 -5.16 -10.87 2.43
N THR A 22 -5.47 -9.65 2.02
CA THR A 22 -4.89 -8.44 2.64
C THR A 22 -5.29 -8.35 4.12
N ALA A 23 -6.53 -8.71 4.46
CA ALA A 23 -7.01 -8.71 5.84
C ALA A 23 -6.42 -9.87 6.67
N TRP A 24 -6.31 -11.06 6.09
CA TRP A 24 -5.84 -12.27 6.77
C TRP A 24 -4.32 -12.28 6.97
N GLU A 25 -3.55 -11.78 6.00
CA GLU A 25 -2.08 -11.67 6.04
C GLU A 25 -1.65 -10.25 6.46
N ARG A 26 -2.31 -9.69 7.47
CA ARG A 26 -2.05 -8.34 7.97
C ARG A 26 -0.59 -8.15 8.36
N ASP A 27 0.01 -9.12 9.03
CA ASP A 27 1.39 -9.04 9.51
C ASP A 27 2.40 -8.93 8.36
N THR A 28 2.12 -9.58 7.23
CA THR A 28 2.92 -9.43 6.00
C THR A 28 2.85 -8.00 5.46
N ALA A 29 1.63 -7.44 5.41
CA ALA A 29 1.44 -6.05 5.00
C ALA A 29 2.15 -5.06 5.94
N VAL A 30 2.08 -5.29 7.25
CA VAL A 30 2.80 -4.52 8.28
C VAL A 30 4.31 -4.64 8.08
N GLY A 31 4.86 -5.83 7.88
CA GLY A 31 6.30 -6.03 7.69
C GLY A 31 6.84 -5.28 6.46
N HIS A 32 6.08 -5.25 5.37
CA HIS A 32 6.44 -4.45 4.19
C HIS A 32 6.40 -2.94 4.49
N LEU A 33 5.38 -2.46 5.21
CA LEU A 33 5.29 -1.04 5.60
C LEU A 33 6.39 -0.64 6.58
N GLU A 34 6.75 -1.50 7.54
CA GLU A 34 7.86 -1.25 8.46
C GLU A 34 9.19 -1.12 7.74
N THR A 35 9.47 -2.07 6.83
CA THR A 35 10.68 -2.05 6.01
C THR A 35 10.76 -0.76 5.20
N LEU A 36 9.64 -0.35 4.59
CA LEU A 36 9.55 0.90 3.84
C LEU A 36 9.75 2.12 4.75
N ALA A 37 9.09 2.16 5.91
CA ALA A 37 9.15 3.28 6.84
C ALA A 37 10.59 3.52 7.30
N LEU A 38 11.30 2.48 7.72
CA LEU A 38 12.72 2.56 8.10
C LEU A 38 13.58 3.08 6.94
N ALA A 39 13.34 2.58 5.72
CA ALA A 39 14.09 3.00 4.55
C ALA A 39 13.83 4.46 4.15
N LEU A 40 12.60 4.97 4.33
CA LEU A 40 12.23 6.35 4.07
C LEU A 40 12.71 7.31 5.16
N GLU A 41 12.67 6.89 6.43
CA GLU A 41 13.20 7.66 7.56
C GLU A 41 14.70 7.91 7.39
N ARG A 42 15.47 6.91 6.94
CA ARG A 42 16.89 7.08 6.59
C ARG A 42 17.14 8.07 5.45
N ARG A 43 16.11 8.35 4.63
CA ARG A 43 16.14 9.32 3.52
C ARG A 43 15.60 10.70 3.92
N GLY A 44 15.26 10.89 5.19
CA GLY A 44 14.82 12.18 5.75
C GLY A 44 13.31 12.40 5.75
N TRP A 45 12.50 11.38 5.41
CA TRP A 45 11.05 11.49 5.50
C TRP A 45 10.55 11.25 6.92
N ARG A 46 9.52 11.99 7.32
CA ARG A 46 8.82 11.70 8.58
C ARG A 46 7.71 10.70 8.32
N CYS A 47 7.79 9.53 8.96
CA CYS A 47 6.82 8.46 8.84
C CYS A 47 5.98 8.34 10.12
N VAL A 48 4.67 8.12 9.96
CA VAL A 48 3.72 7.82 11.04
C VAL A 48 3.02 6.51 10.71
N ARG A 49 3.29 5.50 11.54
CA ARG A 49 2.75 4.14 11.43
C ARG A 49 1.39 4.14 12.11
N THR A 50 0.31 3.86 11.39
CA THR A 50 -1.04 3.88 11.99
C THR A 50 -1.51 2.48 12.42
N TYR A 51 -0.62 1.50 12.39
CA TYR A 51 -0.95 0.09 12.59
C TYR A 51 -0.36 -0.50 13.86
N GLU A 52 0.25 0.34 14.71
CA GLU A 52 0.56 -0.01 16.08
C GLU A 52 -0.75 -0.35 16.82
N PRO A 53 -0.88 -1.58 17.34
CA PRO A 53 -2.14 -2.15 17.80
C PRO A 53 -2.75 -1.45 19.02
N GLU A 54 -1.99 -0.56 19.68
CA GLU A 54 -2.36 0.08 20.94
C GLU A 54 -3.33 1.26 20.76
N ILE A 55 -3.50 1.79 19.55
CA ILE A 55 -4.23 3.07 19.35
C ILE A 55 -5.46 2.92 18.45
N VAL A 56 -5.43 2.13 17.36
CA VAL A 56 -6.59 1.93 16.48
C VAL A 56 -6.57 0.54 15.83
N GLN A 57 -7.64 -0.23 15.97
CA GLN A 57 -7.87 -1.43 15.15
C GLN A 57 -8.22 -1.05 13.71
N VAL A 58 -7.23 -0.63 12.92
CA VAL A 58 -7.44 -0.31 11.50
C VAL A 58 -7.50 -1.59 10.69
N ARG A 59 -8.55 -1.74 9.87
CA ARG A 59 -8.73 -2.89 8.96
C ARG A 59 -7.61 -3.04 7.93
N LEU A 60 -6.94 -1.95 7.58
CA LEU A 60 -5.82 -1.93 6.66
C LEU A 60 -4.66 -1.17 7.31
N PRO A 61 -3.46 -1.76 7.43
CA PRO A 61 -2.28 -1.04 7.87
C PRO A 61 -1.97 0.13 6.94
N LEU A 62 -1.80 1.33 7.49
CA LEU A 62 -1.43 2.53 6.74
C LEU A 62 -0.13 3.11 7.26
N LEU A 63 0.68 3.61 6.32
CA LEU A 63 1.87 4.39 6.61
C LEU A 63 1.65 5.80 6.08
N ARG A 64 1.67 6.79 6.97
CA ARG A 64 1.55 8.19 6.56
C ARG A 64 2.94 8.81 6.51
N VAL A 65 3.30 9.37 5.36
CA VAL A 65 4.61 9.97 5.10
C VAL A 65 4.44 11.47 4.86
N TYR A 66 5.26 12.26 5.53
CA TYR A 66 5.22 13.73 5.50
C TYR A 66 6.50 14.30 4.89
N GLY A 67 6.38 15.36 4.08
CA GLY A 67 7.51 16.18 3.69
C GLY A 67 7.07 17.57 3.20
N GLY A 68 7.73 18.62 3.68
CA GLY A 68 7.24 19.99 3.50
C GLY A 68 5.81 20.13 4.04
N GLU A 69 4.92 20.68 3.22
CA GLU A 69 3.48 20.83 3.54
C GLU A 69 2.61 19.65 3.05
N MET A 70 3.19 18.63 2.40
CA MET A 70 2.44 17.49 1.87
C MET A 70 2.44 16.29 2.83
N ALA A 71 1.37 15.50 2.75
CA ALA A 71 1.29 14.19 3.37
C ALA A 71 0.70 13.18 2.39
N VAL A 72 1.33 12.00 2.29
CA VAL A 72 0.85 10.86 1.51
C VAL A 72 0.57 9.71 2.46
N THR A 73 -0.55 9.03 2.26
CA THR A 73 -0.87 7.79 2.97
C THR A 73 -0.67 6.61 2.03
N LEU A 74 0.16 5.67 2.45
CA LEU A 74 0.49 4.45 1.73
C LEU A 74 -0.14 3.24 2.42
N CYS A 75 -0.46 2.21 1.64
CA CYS A 75 -0.89 0.91 2.14
C CYS A 75 -0.27 -0.21 1.30
N VAL A 76 -0.33 -1.43 1.84
CA VAL A 76 0.12 -2.64 1.15
C VAL A 76 -1.10 -3.52 0.86
N LEU A 77 -1.27 -3.92 -0.40
CA LEU A 77 -2.39 -4.75 -0.83
C LEU A 77 -1.88 -6.03 -1.49
N ALA A 78 -2.58 -7.14 -1.23
CA ALA A 78 -2.30 -8.39 -1.92
C ALA A 78 -2.60 -8.25 -3.42
N LEU A 79 -1.71 -8.80 -4.24
CA LEU A 79 -1.81 -8.86 -5.69
C LEU A 79 -2.03 -10.30 -6.18
N PRO A 80 -2.55 -10.46 -7.41
CA PRO A 80 -2.61 -11.78 -8.04
C PRO A 80 -1.24 -12.45 -8.11
N GLY A 81 -1.20 -13.78 -7.95
CA GLY A 81 0.05 -14.53 -7.98
C GLY A 81 0.83 -14.53 -6.66
N GLY A 82 0.27 -13.96 -5.59
CA GLY A 82 0.88 -14.00 -4.26
C GLY A 82 1.87 -12.89 -3.96
N ALA A 83 2.06 -11.97 -4.89
CA ALA A 83 2.83 -10.75 -4.66
C ALA A 83 2.07 -9.73 -3.79
N TRP A 84 2.81 -8.71 -3.36
CA TRP A 84 2.30 -7.57 -2.60
C TRP A 84 2.68 -6.27 -3.32
N GLY A 85 1.76 -5.31 -3.31
CA GLY A 85 1.96 -4.00 -3.93
C GLY A 85 1.91 -2.89 -2.89
N LEU A 86 2.72 -1.86 -3.09
CA LEU A 86 2.60 -0.57 -2.41
C LEU A 86 1.65 0.33 -3.18
N HIS A 87 0.69 0.92 -2.48
CA HIS A 87 -0.35 1.74 -3.07
C HIS A 87 -0.48 3.09 -2.36
N GLU A 88 -0.82 4.14 -3.11
CA GLU A 88 -1.43 5.34 -2.54
C GLU A 88 -2.84 5.00 -2.03
N ALA A 89 -3.03 5.06 -0.71
CA ALA A 89 -4.23 4.57 -0.04
C ALA A 89 -5.52 5.24 -0.55
N ALA A 90 -5.45 6.55 -0.85
CA ALA A 90 -6.59 7.32 -1.38
C ALA A 90 -7.11 6.80 -2.73
N ARG A 91 -6.28 6.07 -3.49
CA ARG A 91 -6.61 5.51 -4.81
C ARG A 91 -6.88 4.00 -4.75
N GLY A 92 -6.77 3.38 -3.57
CA GLY A 92 -6.93 1.94 -3.38
C GLY A 92 -6.12 1.11 -4.39
N ARG A 93 -6.74 0.08 -4.95
CA ARG A 93 -6.08 -0.81 -5.94
C ARG A 93 -5.64 -0.10 -7.23
N SER A 94 -6.20 1.06 -7.57
CA SER A 94 -5.77 1.85 -8.73
C SER A 94 -4.53 2.71 -8.45
N GLY A 95 -4.13 2.83 -7.18
CA GLY A 95 -2.97 3.60 -6.74
C GLY A 95 -1.67 2.82 -6.67
N LEU A 96 -1.52 1.72 -7.41
CA LEU A 96 -0.30 0.91 -7.37
C LEU A 96 0.90 1.77 -7.77
N LEU A 97 1.88 1.88 -6.88
CA LEU A 97 3.15 2.55 -7.14
C LEU A 97 4.20 1.55 -7.62
N CYS A 98 4.37 0.46 -6.88
CA CYS A 98 5.35 -0.59 -7.18
C CYS A 98 5.02 -1.90 -6.43
N LEU A 99 5.75 -2.96 -6.78
CA LEU A 99 5.77 -4.19 -5.99
C LEU A 99 6.59 -3.99 -4.71
N CYS A 100 6.20 -4.67 -3.63
CA CYS A 100 7.02 -4.74 -2.42
C CYS A 100 8.32 -5.51 -2.70
N GLY A 101 9.46 -5.00 -2.21
CA GLY A 101 10.77 -5.60 -2.46
C GLY A 101 11.91 -4.58 -2.33
N GLY A 102 13.10 -4.95 -2.82
CA GLY A 102 14.33 -4.16 -2.67
C GLY A 102 14.25 -2.73 -3.19
N GLU A 103 13.61 -2.52 -4.34
CA GLU A 103 13.52 -1.21 -5.02
C GLU A 103 12.35 -0.34 -4.54
N ALA A 104 11.55 -0.83 -3.59
CA ALA A 104 10.31 -0.16 -3.18
C ALA A 104 10.59 1.21 -2.57
N ALA A 105 11.67 1.34 -1.80
CA ALA A 105 12.01 2.58 -1.11
C ALA A 105 12.46 3.67 -2.09
N GLU A 106 13.20 3.31 -3.13
CA GLU A 106 13.71 4.18 -4.18
C GLU A 106 12.55 4.74 -5.02
N VAL A 107 11.62 3.87 -5.43
CA VAL A 107 10.43 4.29 -6.20
C VAL A 107 9.56 5.22 -5.37
N VAL A 108 9.30 4.88 -4.11
CA VAL A 108 8.47 5.72 -3.23
C VAL A 108 9.16 7.05 -2.91
N ASP A 109 10.46 7.06 -2.63
CA ASP A 109 11.21 8.30 -2.42
C ASP A 109 11.11 9.23 -3.63
N GLY A 110 11.31 8.72 -4.84
CA GLY A 110 11.16 9.49 -6.08
C GLY A 110 9.74 10.06 -6.23
N PHE A 111 8.71 9.24 -5.98
CA PHE A 111 7.31 9.67 -5.99
C PHE A 111 7.04 10.80 -5.00
N LEU A 112 7.51 10.67 -3.75
CA LEU A 112 7.32 11.68 -2.71
C LEU A 112 8.06 12.98 -3.04
N ARG A 113 9.30 12.91 -3.55
CA ARG A 113 10.05 14.10 -3.98
C ARG A 113 9.33 14.86 -5.09
N CYS A 114 8.84 14.15 -6.11
CA CYS A 114 8.06 14.75 -7.19
C CYS A 114 6.83 15.49 -6.66
N ARG A 115 6.12 14.89 -5.69
CA ARG A 115 4.91 15.50 -5.12
C ARG A 115 5.19 16.65 -4.16
N SER A 116 6.31 16.63 -3.45
CA SER A 116 6.72 17.72 -2.55
C SER A 116 7.18 19.00 -3.27
N ARG A 117 7.43 18.91 -4.59
CA ARG A 117 7.84 20.03 -5.43
C ARG A 117 6.68 20.68 -6.20
N ALA A 118 5.51 20.04 -6.19
CA ALA A 118 4.30 20.52 -6.84
C ALA A 118 3.49 21.39 -5.88
#